data_AF-Q6RGR7-F1
#
_entry.id   AF-Q6RGR7-F1
#
_cell.length_a   1.000
_cell.length_b   1.000
_cell.length_c   1.000
_cell.angle_alpha   90.00
_cell.angle_beta   90.00
_cell.angle_gamma   90.00
#
_symmetry.space_group_name_H-M   'P 1'
#
loop_
_entity.id
_entity.type
_entity.pdbx_description
1 polymer ?
#
loop_
_entity_poly.entity_id
_entity_poly.type
_entity_poly.pdbx_seq_one_letter_code
_entity_poly.pdbx_strand_id
1 'polypeptide(L)' 'MSPDLRVIVYPPDAQGGRRVRVDGEILGRALGPADLLEFLRRAGLDPDDVNLDDPLLIEWRGGGPAVWTPDASG' A
#
# COMPACT_ATOMS: atom_id res chain seq x y z
N MET A 1 16.86 -17.43 -2.59
CA MET A 1 16.07 -16.45 -3.37
C MET A 1 15.62 -15.42 -2.37
N SER A 2 15.97 -14.16 -2.60
CA SER A 2 15.55 -13.07 -1.73
C SER A 2 14.02 -13.05 -1.68
N PRO A 3 13.38 -12.95 -0.51
CA PRO A 3 12.03 -12.41 -0.50
C PRO A 3 12.20 -10.95 -0.94
N ASP A 4 12.01 -10.68 -2.23
CA ASP A 4 11.89 -9.31 -2.70
C ASP A 4 10.65 -8.76 -2.02
N LEU A 5 10.84 -8.09 -0.87
CA LEU A 5 9.78 -7.65 0.02
C LEU A 5 8.88 -6.68 -0.75
N ARG A 6 7.84 -7.22 -1.37
CA ARG A 6 7.02 -6.49 -2.33
C ARG A 6 5.74 -6.04 -1.67
N VAL A 7 5.55 -4.74 -1.62
CA VAL A 7 4.32 -4.12 -1.13
C VAL A 7 3.34 -4.04 -2.28
N ILE A 8 2.18 -4.66 -2.16
CA ILE A 8 1.09 -4.54 -3.13
C ILE A 8 -0.05 -3.82 -2.45
N VAL A 9 -0.41 -2.68 -3.03
CA VAL A 9 -1.54 -1.88 -2.58
C VAL A 9 -2.67 -2.02 -3.60
N TYR A 10 -3.75 -2.66 -3.19
CA TYR A 10 -4.90 -2.93 -4.06
C TYR A 10 -5.70 -1.65 -4.37
N PRO A 11 -6.61 -1.69 -5.36
CA PRO A 11 -7.50 -0.58 -5.65
C PRO A 11 -8.32 -0.17 -4.41
N PRO A 12 -8.74 1.10 -4.34
CA PRO A 12 -9.62 1.53 -3.27
C PRO A 12 -10.95 0.77 -3.31
N ASP A 13 -11.46 0.36 -2.14
CA ASP A 13 -12.73 -0.35 -2.06
C ASP A 13 -13.93 0.60 -1.97
N ALA A 14 -15.16 0.08 -2.09
CA ALA A 14 -16.38 0.89 -2.10
C ALA A 14 -16.58 1.75 -0.83
N GLN A 15 -15.97 1.38 0.30
CA GLN A 15 -16.00 2.13 1.54
C GLN A 15 -14.79 3.08 1.68
N GLY A 16 -13.95 3.20 0.65
CA GLY A 16 -12.66 3.90 0.65
C GLY A 16 -11.49 3.01 1.06
N GLY A 17 -10.31 3.59 1.28
CA GLY A 17 -9.13 2.86 1.76
C GLY A 17 -8.66 1.75 0.82
N ARG A 18 -7.52 1.13 1.14
CA ARG A 18 -6.85 0.16 0.28
C ARG A 18 -6.36 -1.03 1.08
N ARG A 19 -6.55 -2.23 0.55
CA ARG A 19 -5.94 -3.44 1.12
C ARG A 19 -4.44 -3.44 0.84
N VAL A 20 -3.65 -3.84 1.83
CA VAL A 20 -2.18 -3.89 1.78
C VAL A 20 -1.70 -5.33 1.94
N ARG A 21 -0.81 -5.77 1.05
CA ARG A 21 -0.11 -7.05 1.13
C ARG A 21 1.40 -6.83 1.12
N VAL A 22 2.12 -7.48 2.02
CA VAL A 22 3.59 -7.44 2.10
C VAL A 22 4.09 -8.88 2.16
N ASP A 23 5.05 -9.23 1.32
CA ASP A 23 5.66 -10.58 1.27
C ASP A 23 4.63 -11.73 1.18
N GLY A 24 3.50 -11.49 0.51
CA GLY A 24 2.43 -12.48 0.37
C GLY A 24 1.39 -12.48 1.50
N GLU A 25 1.63 -11.79 2.61
CA GLU A 25 0.70 -11.67 3.75
C GLU A 25 -0.14 -10.38 3.68
N ILE A 26 -1.43 -10.48 3.98
CA ILE A 26 -2.35 -9.33 4.02
C ILE A 26 -2.28 -8.68 5.40
N LEU A 27 -1.79 -7.43 5.47
CA LEU A 27 -1.64 -6.70 6.73
C LEU A 27 -2.92 -5.97 7.17
N GLY A 28 -3.80 -5.65 6.23
CA GLY A 28 -5.09 -5.01 6.52
C GLY A 28 -5.53 -4.01 5.46
N ARG A 29 -6.38 -3.07 5.88
CA ARG A 29 -6.91 -1.97 5.08
C ARG A 29 -6.38 -0.64 5.62
N ALA A 30 -5.62 0.07 4.80
CA ALA A 30 -5.12 1.41 5.09
C ALA A 30 -6.14 2.44 4.60
N LEU A 31 -6.46 3.47 5.38
CA LEU A 31 -7.38 4.54 4.97
C LEU A 31 -6.64 5.71 4.33
N GLY A 32 -5.32 5.76 4.48
CA GLY A 32 -4.44 6.73 3.87
C GLY A 32 -2.96 6.34 3.94
N PRO A 33 -2.07 7.23 3.50
CA PRO A 33 -0.62 7.01 3.52
C PRO A 33 -0.07 6.72 4.92
N ALA A 34 -0.60 7.37 5.95
CA ALA A 34 -0.15 7.17 7.33
C ALA A 34 -0.42 5.73 7.82
N ASP A 35 -1.60 5.16 7.53
CA ASP A 35 -1.90 3.77 7.87
C ASP A 35 -1.01 2.79 7.10
N LEU A 36 -0.72 3.10 5.83
CA LEU A 36 0.19 2.29 5.01
C LEU A 36 1.59 2.28 5.62
N LEU A 37 2.15 3.45 5.95
CA LEU A 37 3.47 3.54 6.60
C LEU A 37 3.49 2.80 7.95
N GLU A 38 2.41 2.86 8.74
CA GLU A 38 2.30 2.08 9.97
C GLU A 38 2.31 0.56 9.73
N PHE A 39 1.66 0.07 8.66
CA PHE A 39 1.75 -1.34 8.29
C PHE A 39 3.17 -1.72 7.87
N LEU A 40 3.84 -0.89 7.08
CA LEU A 40 5.21 -1.13 6.64
C LEU A 40 6.19 -1.13 7.82
N ARG A 41 6.02 -0.21 8.77
CA ARG A 41 6.78 -0.19 10.03
C ARG A 41 6.64 -1.49 10.81
N ARG A 42 5.41 -2.01 10.91
CA ARG A 42 5.14 -3.30 11.58
C ARG A 42 5.71 -4.49 10.82
N ALA A 43 5.86 -4.38 9.50
CA ALA A 43 6.51 -5.37 8.66
C ALA A 43 8.05 -5.24 8.61
N GLY A 44 8.63 -4.28 9.35
CA GLY A 44 10.08 -4.11 9.48
C GLY A 44 10.71 -3.13 8.50
N LEU A 45 9.93 -2.37 7.72
CA LEU A 45 10.45 -1.27 6.91
C LEU A 45 10.49 0.01 7.73
N ASP A 46 11.55 0.80 7.58
CA ASP A 46 11.62 2.11 8.20
C ASP A 46 10.78 3.12 7.38
N PRO A 47 9.73 3.75 7.95
CA PRO A 47 8.91 4.71 7.21
C PRO A 47 9.69 5.93 6.70
N ASP A 48 10.84 6.28 7.29
CA ASP A 48 11.71 7.36 6.81
C ASP A 48 12.51 6.95 5.55
N ASP A 49 12.67 5.65 5.29
CA ASP A 49 13.37 5.10 4.10
C ASP A 49 12.39 4.69 2.99
N VAL A 50 11.09 4.60 3.29
CA VAL A 50 10.05 4.22 2.33
C VAL A 50 9.68 5.40 1.43
N ASN A 51 9.98 5.27 0.14
CA ASN A 51 9.43 6.13 -0.90
C ASN A 51 8.14 5.51 -1.49
N LEU A 52 7.00 6.19 -1.32
CA LEU A 52 5.71 5.70 -1.83
C LEU A 52 5.62 5.66 -3.36
N ASP A 53 6.45 6.42 -4.04
CA ASP A 53 6.53 6.47 -5.50
C ASP A 53 7.55 5.47 -6.08
N ASP A 54 8.26 4.70 -5.25
CA ASP A 54 9.22 3.70 -5.73
C ASP A 54 8.50 2.46 -6.27
N PRO A 55 8.52 2.22 -7.60
CA PRO A 55 7.84 1.08 -8.21
C PRO A 55 8.55 -0.25 -7.94
N LEU A 56 9.80 -0.23 -7.46
CA LEU A 56 10.53 -1.44 -7.06
C LEU A 56 10.04 -1.96 -5.70
N LEU A 57 9.61 -1.04 -4.83
CA LEU A 57 9.08 -1.36 -3.50
C LEU A 57 7.55 -1.55 -3.52
N ILE A 58 6.82 -0.60 -4.12
CA ILE A 58 5.36 -0.54 -4.04
C ILE A 58 4.72 -0.70 -5.42
N GLU A 59 3.94 -1.77 -5.57
CA GLU A 59 3.01 -1.93 -6.68
C GLU A 59 1.64 -1.36 -6.30
N TRP A 60 1.31 -0.20 -6.87
CA TRP A 60 -0.01 0.40 -6.79
C TRP A 60 -0.97 -0.16 -7.83
N ARG A 61 -2.16 -0.60 -7.41
CA ARG A 61 -3.25 -1.04 -8.30
C ARG A 61 -4.43 -0.09 -8.20
N GLY A 62 -5.09 0.21 -9.31
CA GLY A 62 -6.26 1.08 -9.33
C GLY A 62 -5.97 2.53 -8.94
N GLY A 63 -4.85 3.07 -9.42
CA GLY A 63 -4.37 4.43 -9.14
C GLY A 63 -3.19 4.45 -8.17
N GLY A 64 -2.40 5.53 -8.22
CA GLY A 64 -1.18 5.71 -7.43
C GLY A 64 -1.41 6.19 -5.97
N PRO A 65 -0.34 6.64 -5.29
CA PRO A 65 -0.36 6.98 -3.86
C PRO A 65 -1.30 8.11 -3.46
N ALA A 66 -1.80 8.90 -4.41
CA ALA A 66 -2.74 9.99 -4.17
C ALA A 66 -4.23 9.56 -4.16
N VAL A 67 -4.55 8.36 -4.65
CA VAL A 67 -5.95 7.93 -4.83
C VAL A 67 -6.33 7.01 -3.68
N TRP A 68 -7.26 7.36 -2.80
CA TRP A 68 -7.66 6.53 -1.63
C TRP A 68 -9.15 6.23 -1.52
N THR A 69 -9.95 6.87 -2.35
CA THR A 69 -11.36 6.58 -2.54
C THR A 69 -11.56 6.06 -3.96
N PRO A 70 -12.58 5.24 -4.21
CA PRO A 70 -12.96 4.92 -5.58
C PRO A 70 -13.25 6.25 -6.29
N ASP A 71 -12.82 6.35 -7.54
CA ASP A 71 -13.28 7.44 -8.39
C ASP A 71 -14.80 7.38 -8.44
N ALA A 72 -15.47 8.45 -8.01
CA ALA A 72 -16.92 8.53 -8.00
C ALA A 72 -17.50 8.70 -9.42
N SER A 73 -16.65 8.74 -10.44
CA SER A 73 -17.06 8.83 -11.84
C SER A 73 -17.63 7.48 -12.32
N GLY A 74 -18.88 7.24 -11.94
CA GLY A 74 -19.84 6.43 -12.68
C GLY A 74 -20.69 7.32 -13.57
#